data_AF-A0A933QS18-F1
#
_entry.id   AF-A0A933QS18-F1
#
_cell.length_a   1.000
_cell.length_b   1.000
_cell.length_c   1.000
_cell.angle_alpha   90.00
_cell.angle_beta   90.00
_cell.angle_gamma   90.00
#
_symmetry.space_group_name_H-M   'P 1'
#
loop_
_entity.id
_entity.type
_entity.pdbx_description
1 polymer ?
#
loop_
_entity_poly.entity_id
_entity_poly.type
_entity_poly.pdbx_seq_one_letter_code
_entity_poly.pdbx_strand_id
1 'polypeptide(L)'
;MQTCDVMTKTLINCSPETSVAKAAKLMRNHNTGDVLVTDEGKLVGILTDRDITIRVTAKSLDPDQVLVRDAMSTRVRTGEPNWNLDKIAKEMGKHQIRRLPIAENRVPIGIVSLSDIALHNSHKSHVTKSLKEISESRGTHRLHSMERGLLRVTLGLGLVLGAVVGLNLFKSGGNLWEQFQGSQLCDKLLDVVQTGRAKMSKALNSI
;
A
#
# COMPACT_ATOMS: atom_id res chain seq x y z
N MET A 1 21.58 -17.97 14.76
CA MET A 1 21.41 -18.33 13.33
C MET A 1 21.73 -17.12 12.48
N GLN A 2 22.55 -17.30 11.46
CA GLN A 2 23.04 -16.23 10.59
C GLN A 2 22.23 -16.16 9.29
N THR A 3 22.35 -15.05 8.59
CA THR A 3 21.65 -14.82 7.33
C THR A 3 22.02 -15.84 6.25
N CYS A 4 23.28 -16.27 6.20
CA CYS A 4 23.74 -17.32 5.28
C CYS A 4 23.04 -18.68 5.45
N ASP A 5 22.50 -18.95 6.64
CA ASP A 5 21.85 -20.23 6.97
C ASP A 5 20.41 -20.29 6.42
N VAL A 6 19.78 -19.14 6.17
CA VAL A 6 18.35 -19.04 5.79
C VAL A 6 18.10 -18.46 4.41
N MET A 7 19.09 -17.81 3.80
CA MET A 7 18.88 -17.08 2.56
C MET A 7 18.60 -18.03 1.38
N THR A 8 17.67 -17.64 0.51
CA THR A 8 17.50 -18.29 -0.78
C THR A 8 18.66 -17.87 -1.68
N LYS A 9 19.48 -18.85 -2.10
CA LYS A 9 20.66 -18.62 -2.97
C LYS A 9 20.31 -18.54 -4.45
N THR A 10 19.15 -19.07 -4.85
CA THR A 10 18.67 -18.96 -6.22
C THR A 10 18.17 -17.55 -6.46
N LEU A 11 18.99 -16.75 -7.13
CA LEU A 11 18.68 -15.36 -7.44
C LEU A 11 17.90 -15.28 -8.75
N ILE A 12 16.72 -14.66 -8.69
CA ILE A 12 15.99 -14.26 -9.90
C ILE A 12 16.44 -12.84 -10.24
N ASN A 13 17.17 -12.71 -11.33
CA ASN A 13 17.71 -11.43 -11.77
C ASN A 13 17.51 -11.21 -13.28
N CYS A 14 17.71 -9.96 -13.71
CA CYS A 14 17.72 -9.58 -15.12
C CYS A 14 18.67 -8.39 -15.35
N SER A 15 18.99 -8.14 -16.62
CA SER A 15 19.78 -6.97 -17.04
C SER A 15 18.92 -5.69 -17.04
N PRO A 16 19.51 -4.50 -16.79
CA PRO A 16 18.83 -3.21 -16.96
C PRO A 16 18.21 -3.01 -18.37
N GLU A 17 18.77 -3.67 -19.39
CA GLU A 17 18.33 -3.63 -20.79
C GLU A 17 17.21 -4.64 -21.09
N THR A 18 16.77 -5.41 -20.09
CA THR A 18 15.64 -6.34 -20.25
C THR A 18 14.35 -5.53 -20.37
N SER A 19 13.40 -5.98 -21.21
CA SER A 19 12.08 -5.36 -21.25
C SER A 19 11.27 -5.66 -19.99
N VAL A 20 10.40 -4.74 -19.59
CA VAL A 20 9.51 -4.94 -18.43
C VAL A 20 8.64 -6.18 -18.59
N ALA A 21 8.16 -6.46 -19.81
CA ALA A 21 7.39 -7.68 -20.10
C ALA A 21 8.18 -8.96 -19.80
N LYS A 22 9.47 -9.01 -20.16
CA LYS A 22 10.34 -10.16 -19.85
C LYS A 22 10.58 -10.27 -18.33
N ALA A 23 10.81 -9.16 -17.64
CA ALA A 23 10.95 -9.17 -16.18
C ALA A 23 9.67 -9.65 -15.48
N ALA A 24 8.49 -9.24 -15.96
CA ALA A 24 7.21 -9.72 -15.45
C ALA A 24 7.00 -11.23 -15.70
N LYS A 25 7.49 -11.75 -16.84
CA LYS A 25 7.49 -13.20 -17.10
C LYS A 25 8.39 -13.96 -16.12
N LEU A 26 9.56 -13.40 -15.76
CA LEU A 26 10.41 -13.98 -14.71
C LEU A 26 9.67 -14.02 -13.36
N MET A 27 9.03 -12.90 -12.97
CA MET A 27 8.20 -12.84 -11.76
C MET A 27 7.16 -13.95 -11.72
N ARG A 28 6.40 -14.13 -12.81
CA ARG A 28 5.38 -15.17 -12.94
C ARG A 28 5.98 -16.58 -12.86
N ASN A 29 7.02 -16.86 -13.64
CA ASN A 29 7.60 -18.20 -13.77
C ASN A 29 8.26 -18.67 -12.46
N HIS A 30 8.75 -17.74 -11.65
CA HIS A 30 9.38 -18.02 -10.36
C HIS A 30 8.49 -17.71 -9.15
N ASN A 31 7.21 -17.38 -9.38
CA ASN A 31 6.24 -17.03 -8.34
C ASN A 31 6.79 -15.97 -7.34
N THR A 32 7.46 -14.94 -7.87
CA THR A 32 8.02 -13.83 -7.09
C THR A 32 7.41 -12.49 -7.51
N GLY A 33 7.36 -11.54 -6.57
CA GLY A 33 6.84 -10.18 -6.82
C GLY A 33 7.95 -9.15 -7.07
N ASP A 34 9.21 -9.58 -7.03
CA ASP A 34 10.38 -8.74 -7.28
C ASP A 34 11.47 -9.51 -8.02
N VAL A 35 12.27 -8.76 -8.79
CA VAL A 35 13.42 -9.25 -9.55
C VAL A 35 14.58 -8.31 -9.30
N LEU A 36 15.76 -8.89 -9.01
CA LEU A 36 16.98 -8.11 -8.88
C LEU A 36 17.45 -7.65 -10.26
N VAL A 37 17.92 -6.41 -10.35
CA VAL A 37 18.52 -5.89 -11.58
C VAL A 37 20.02 -5.89 -11.39
N THR A 38 20.70 -6.65 -12.23
CA THR A 38 22.16 -6.81 -12.17
C THR A 38 22.81 -6.39 -13.46
N ASP A 39 23.92 -5.69 -13.34
CA ASP A 39 24.78 -5.29 -14.45
C ASP A 39 26.22 -5.70 -14.13
N GLU A 40 26.86 -6.42 -15.04
CA GLU A 40 28.20 -7.02 -14.81
C GLU A 40 28.33 -7.78 -13.48
N GLY A 41 27.28 -8.50 -13.07
CA GLY A 41 27.22 -9.25 -11.82
C GLY A 41 27.02 -8.41 -10.55
N LYS A 42 26.91 -7.09 -10.67
CA LYS A 42 26.63 -6.18 -9.55
C LYS A 42 25.16 -5.82 -9.49
N LEU A 43 24.62 -5.72 -8.29
CA LEU A 43 23.27 -5.24 -8.03
C LEU A 43 23.19 -3.74 -8.31
N VAL A 44 22.41 -3.37 -9.31
CA VAL A 44 22.19 -1.97 -9.73
C VAL A 44 20.77 -1.49 -9.47
N GLY A 45 19.83 -2.41 -9.22
CA GLY A 45 18.45 -2.05 -8.93
C GLY A 45 17.58 -3.23 -8.50
N ILE A 46 16.32 -2.92 -8.23
CA ILE A 46 15.26 -3.89 -8.00
C ILE A 46 14.01 -3.41 -8.72
N LEU A 47 13.28 -4.35 -9.34
CA LEU A 47 11.98 -4.08 -9.95
C LEU A 47 10.91 -4.90 -9.23
N THR A 48 9.80 -4.26 -8.88
CA THR A 48 8.65 -4.89 -8.22
C THR A 48 7.39 -4.86 -9.08
N ASP A 49 6.44 -5.75 -8.83
CA ASP A 49 5.09 -5.72 -9.44
C ASP A 49 4.38 -4.35 -9.32
N ARG A 50 4.57 -3.68 -8.18
CA ARG A 50 4.08 -2.33 -7.92
C ARG A 50 4.77 -1.29 -8.80
N ASP A 51 6.09 -1.41 -9.00
CA ASP A 51 6.82 -0.50 -9.89
C ASP A 51 6.31 -0.64 -11.34
N ILE A 52 6.09 -1.87 -11.81
CA ILE A 52 5.47 -2.11 -13.13
C ILE A 52 4.09 -1.45 -13.20
N THR A 53 3.24 -1.71 -12.19
CA THR A 53 1.88 -1.16 -12.15
C THR A 53 1.88 0.36 -12.21
N ILE A 54 2.71 1.03 -11.39
CA ILE A 54 2.69 2.49 -11.23
C ILE A 54 3.46 3.21 -12.32
N ARG A 55 4.62 2.67 -12.74
CA ARG A 55 5.55 3.38 -13.63
C ARG A 55 5.37 3.01 -15.10
N VAL A 56 4.71 1.89 -15.40
CA VAL A 56 4.50 1.40 -16.77
C VAL A 56 3.00 1.36 -17.09
N THR A 57 2.24 0.52 -16.39
CA THR A 57 0.82 0.30 -16.69
C THR A 57 -0.03 1.56 -16.49
N ALA A 58 0.12 2.24 -15.35
CA ALA A 58 -0.64 3.46 -15.06
C ALA A 58 -0.29 4.65 -15.99
N LYS A 59 0.82 4.55 -16.71
CA LYS A 59 1.23 5.53 -17.74
C LYS A 59 0.87 5.09 -19.16
N SER A 60 0.17 3.97 -19.33
CA SER A 60 -0.20 3.39 -20.62
C SER A 60 1.00 3.13 -21.55
N LEU A 61 2.15 2.80 -20.97
CA LEU A 61 3.35 2.47 -21.74
C LEU A 61 3.32 1.00 -22.16
N ASP A 62 3.89 0.70 -23.33
CA ASP A 62 4.06 -0.67 -23.82
C ASP A 62 5.18 -1.39 -23.03
N PRO A 63 4.87 -2.44 -22.25
CA PRO A 63 5.86 -3.15 -21.44
C PRO A 63 6.90 -3.92 -22.26
N ASP A 64 6.66 -4.19 -23.55
CA ASP A 64 7.66 -4.79 -24.43
C ASP A 64 8.71 -3.79 -24.90
N GLN A 65 8.38 -2.48 -24.91
CA GLN A 65 9.30 -1.40 -25.31
C GLN A 65 9.99 -0.71 -24.12
N VAL A 66 9.36 -0.71 -22.94
CA VAL A 66 9.97 -0.12 -21.74
C VAL A 66 11.04 -1.03 -21.16
N LEU A 67 12.20 -0.45 -20.87
CA LEU A 67 13.33 -1.16 -20.26
C LEU A 67 13.22 -1.15 -18.74
N VAL A 68 13.77 -2.19 -18.12
CA VAL A 68 13.81 -2.34 -16.66
C VAL A 68 14.51 -1.15 -16.00
N ARG A 69 15.57 -0.61 -16.60
CA ARG A 69 16.29 0.56 -16.05
C ARG A 69 15.42 1.80 -15.86
N ASP A 70 14.36 1.95 -16.67
CA ASP A 70 13.46 3.12 -16.63
C ASP A 70 12.35 2.96 -15.59
N ALA A 71 12.10 1.72 -15.13
CA ALA A 71 11.06 1.40 -14.15
C ALA A 71 11.63 0.96 -12.78
N MET A 72 12.86 0.50 -12.70
CA MET A 72 13.46 -0.03 -11.47
C MET A 72 13.72 1.04 -10.41
N SER A 73 13.92 0.58 -9.17
CA SER A 73 14.45 1.39 -8.08
C SER A 73 15.96 1.12 -7.93
N THR A 74 16.79 2.15 -8.01
CA THR A 74 18.28 2.02 -7.94
C THR A 74 18.83 2.01 -6.53
N ARG A 75 18.11 2.58 -5.55
CA ARG A 75 18.51 2.59 -4.14
C ARG A 75 18.07 1.29 -3.45
N VAL A 76 18.73 0.19 -3.79
CA VAL A 76 18.46 -1.11 -3.17
C VAL A 76 19.12 -1.17 -1.80
N ARG A 77 18.35 -1.55 -0.78
CA ARG A 77 18.90 -1.89 0.53
C ARG A 77 19.36 -3.33 0.48
N THR A 78 20.56 -3.59 0.98
CA THR A 78 21.15 -4.93 1.06
C THR A 78 21.54 -5.25 2.49
N GLY A 79 21.40 -6.51 2.87
CA GLY A 79 21.98 -7.07 4.10
C GLY A 79 23.35 -7.70 3.85
N GLU A 80 24.08 -7.97 4.92
CA GLU A 80 25.35 -8.70 4.88
C GLU A 80 25.14 -10.17 5.30
N PRO A 81 25.93 -11.11 4.77
CA PRO A 81 25.78 -12.54 5.05
C PRO A 81 25.95 -12.93 6.53
N ASN A 82 26.74 -12.15 7.29
CA ASN A 82 27.03 -12.39 8.70
C ASN A 82 26.00 -11.75 9.66
N TRP A 83 25.00 -11.03 9.14
CA TRP A 83 23.97 -10.44 10.01
C TRP A 83 23.12 -11.54 10.65
N ASN A 84 22.71 -11.31 11.90
CA ASN A 84 21.72 -12.15 12.55
C ASN A 84 20.31 -11.84 12.03
N LEU A 85 19.38 -12.78 12.25
CA LEU A 85 18.00 -12.65 11.79
C LEU A 85 17.25 -11.45 12.38
N ASP A 86 17.50 -11.10 13.64
CA ASP A 86 16.82 -9.97 14.29
C ASP A 86 17.18 -8.65 13.61
N LYS A 87 18.45 -8.48 13.22
CA LYS A 87 18.90 -7.32 12.45
C LYS A 87 18.23 -7.27 11.09
N ILE A 88 18.13 -8.40 10.38
CA ILE A 88 17.41 -8.48 9.10
C ILE A 88 15.94 -8.08 9.27
N ALA A 89 15.24 -8.66 10.26
CA ALA A 89 13.83 -8.37 10.53
C ALA A 89 13.59 -6.91 10.92
N LYS A 90 14.53 -6.31 11.68
CA LYS A 90 14.50 -4.89 12.05
C LYS A 90 14.72 -3.98 10.84
N GLU A 91 15.68 -4.28 9.97
CA GLU A 91 15.92 -3.50 8.76
C GLU A 91 14.74 -3.62 7.79
N MET A 92 14.14 -4.80 7.66
CA MET A 92 12.89 -5.01 6.91
C MET A 92 11.73 -4.18 7.45
N GLY A 93 11.52 -4.17 8.77
CA GLY A 93 10.48 -3.36 9.42
C GLY A 93 10.72 -1.85 9.25
N LYS A 94 11.95 -1.39 9.52
CA LYS A 94 12.35 0.02 9.37
C LYS A 94 12.16 0.53 7.94
N HIS A 95 12.50 -0.29 6.95
CA HIS A 95 12.42 0.09 5.54
C HIS A 95 11.12 -0.34 4.86
N GLN A 96 10.21 -0.98 5.60
CA GLN A 96 8.89 -1.45 5.11
C GLN A 96 9.01 -2.37 3.88
N ILE A 97 10.06 -3.19 3.85
CA ILE A 97 10.34 -4.16 2.78
C ILE A 97 10.12 -5.58 3.28
N ARG A 98 9.59 -6.45 2.41
CA ARG A 98 9.28 -7.85 2.73
C ARG A 98 10.40 -8.81 2.35
N ARG A 99 11.27 -8.39 1.44
CA ARG A 99 12.45 -9.12 0.99
C ARG A 99 13.65 -8.18 1.07
N LEU A 100 14.78 -8.71 1.50
CA LEU A 100 16.05 -8.00 1.61
C LEU A 100 17.10 -8.80 0.84
N PRO A 101 17.61 -8.27 -0.28
CA PRO A 101 18.75 -8.85 -0.98
C PRO A 101 19.97 -8.87 -0.07
N ILE A 102 20.73 -9.97 -0.10
CA ILE A 102 21.99 -10.12 0.62
C ILE A 102 23.10 -10.02 -0.41
N ALA A 103 24.04 -9.10 -0.19
CA ALA A 103 25.09 -8.81 -1.14
C ALA A 103 26.43 -8.58 -0.44
N GLU A 104 27.51 -8.98 -1.09
CA GLU A 104 28.88 -8.70 -0.68
C GLU A 104 29.56 -7.90 -1.79
N ASN A 105 30.10 -6.72 -1.47
CA ASN A 105 30.71 -5.82 -2.47
C ASN A 105 29.80 -5.52 -3.69
N ARG A 106 28.49 -5.37 -3.45
CA ARG A 106 27.41 -5.22 -4.44
C ARG A 106 27.11 -6.46 -5.28
N VAL A 107 27.80 -7.57 -5.10
CA VAL A 107 27.46 -8.84 -5.74
C VAL A 107 26.35 -9.49 -4.92
N PRO A 108 25.14 -9.68 -5.47
CA PRO A 108 24.08 -10.37 -4.75
C PRO A 108 24.46 -11.85 -4.60
N ILE A 109 24.34 -12.37 -3.38
CA ILE A 109 24.66 -13.76 -3.02
C ILE A 109 23.45 -14.53 -2.47
N GLY A 110 22.37 -13.82 -2.17
CA GLY A 110 21.11 -14.42 -1.73
C GLY A 110 20.01 -13.39 -1.54
N ILE A 111 18.82 -13.85 -1.20
CA ILE A 111 17.70 -13.01 -0.75
C ILE A 111 17.05 -13.64 0.46
N VAL A 112 16.66 -12.81 1.43
CA VAL A 112 15.85 -13.24 2.59
C VAL A 112 14.50 -12.58 2.50
N SER A 113 13.44 -13.35 2.71
CA SER A 113 12.07 -12.86 2.86
C SER A 113 11.60 -12.97 4.32
N LEU A 114 10.59 -12.19 4.69
CA LEU A 114 9.92 -12.36 5.99
C LEU A 114 9.38 -13.78 6.19
N SER A 115 8.98 -14.46 5.10
CA SER A 115 8.55 -15.87 5.15
C SER A 115 9.70 -16.79 5.54
N ASP A 116 10.90 -16.57 5.01
CA ASP A 116 12.09 -17.37 5.36
C ASP A 116 12.43 -17.19 6.85
N ILE A 117 12.32 -15.95 7.36
CA ILE A 117 12.51 -15.63 8.77
C ILE A 117 11.41 -16.29 9.63
N ALA A 118 10.16 -16.30 9.18
CA ALA A 118 9.04 -16.91 9.90
C ALA A 118 9.18 -18.44 10.03
N LEU A 119 9.70 -19.11 9.00
CA LEU A 119 9.86 -20.57 8.98
C LEU A 119 10.98 -21.07 9.90
N HIS A 120 11.97 -20.23 10.19
CA HIS A 120 13.14 -20.62 10.98
C HIS A 120 13.22 -19.95 12.36
N ASN A 121 12.30 -19.05 12.69
CA ASN A 121 12.16 -18.54 14.05
C ASN A 121 11.22 -19.40 14.88
N SER A 122 11.80 -20.30 15.67
CA SER A 122 11.14 -21.01 16.78
C SER A 122 10.72 -20.07 17.94
N HIS A 123 11.00 -18.76 17.87
CA HIS A 123 10.52 -17.74 18.81
C HIS A 123 9.62 -16.69 18.12
N LYS A 124 8.31 -16.84 18.30
CA LYS A 124 7.17 -16.11 17.68
C LYS A 124 7.09 -14.58 17.90
N SER A 125 8.03 -13.93 18.59
CA SER A 125 7.87 -12.55 19.10
C SER A 125 8.16 -11.43 18.08
N HIS A 126 9.25 -11.54 17.29
CA HIS A 126 9.72 -10.40 16.48
C HIS A 126 9.16 -10.37 15.05
N VAL A 127 8.90 -11.54 14.44
CA VAL A 127 8.35 -11.63 13.08
C VAL A 127 6.91 -11.14 13.03
N THR A 128 6.11 -11.44 14.06
CA THR A 128 4.74 -10.95 14.19
C THR A 128 4.70 -9.44 14.31
N LYS A 129 5.65 -8.81 15.01
CA LYS A 129 5.76 -7.35 15.10
C LYS A 129 6.11 -6.70 13.75
N SER A 130 7.13 -7.20 13.03
CA SER A 130 7.47 -6.67 11.70
C SER A 130 6.35 -6.88 10.66
N LEU A 131 5.69 -8.04 10.69
CA LEU A 131 4.51 -8.30 9.85
C LEU A 131 3.34 -7.37 10.21
N LYS A 132 3.10 -7.14 11.51
CA LYS A 132 2.07 -6.21 12.00
C LYS A 132 2.37 -4.78 11.55
N GLU A 133 3.60 -4.30 11.69
CA GLU A 133 4.01 -2.95 11.25
C GLU A 133 3.83 -2.76 9.73
N ILE A 134 4.19 -3.76 8.91
CA ILE A 134 4.02 -3.70 7.45
C ILE A 134 2.54 -3.88 7.03
N SER A 135 1.76 -4.65 7.79
CA SER A 135 0.34 -4.87 7.54
C SER A 135 -0.51 -3.64 7.92
N GLU A 136 -0.29 -3.05 9.09
CA GLU A 136 -1.03 -1.90 9.62
C GLU A 136 -0.74 -0.61 8.84
N SER A 137 0.47 -0.45 8.32
CA SER A 137 0.85 0.69 7.45
C SER A 137 0.12 0.67 6.09
N ARG A 138 -0.23 -0.51 5.56
CA ARG A 138 -1.01 -0.61 4.31
C ARG A 138 -2.51 -0.37 4.49
N GLY A 139 -3.05 -0.47 5.71
CA GLY A 139 -4.47 -0.22 6.01
C GLY A 139 -4.80 1.24 6.37
N THR A 140 -3.86 1.96 6.98
CA THR A 140 -4.14 3.29 7.57
C THR A 140 -4.17 4.44 6.57
N HIS A 141 -3.70 4.25 5.32
CA HIS A 141 -3.79 5.26 4.27
C HIS A 141 -5.18 5.32 3.57
N ARG A 142 -6.11 4.39 3.87
CA ARG A 142 -7.51 4.48 3.41
C ARG A 142 -8.45 5.15 4.41
N LEU A 143 -8.22 5.00 5.71
CA LEU A 143 -9.12 5.55 6.72
C LEU A 143 -9.12 7.10 6.73
N HIS A 144 -7.95 7.72 6.56
CA HIS A 144 -7.82 9.19 6.51
C HIS A 144 -8.32 9.86 5.21
N SER A 145 -8.56 9.11 4.12
CA SER A 145 -9.21 9.69 2.93
C SER A 145 -10.74 9.64 3.06
N MET A 146 -11.26 8.63 3.76
CA MET A 146 -12.69 8.46 3.99
C MET A 146 -13.25 9.49 4.98
N GLU A 147 -12.52 9.82 6.05
CA GLU A 147 -12.94 10.88 6.99
C GLU A 147 -13.01 12.26 6.32
N ARG A 148 -12.06 12.58 5.43
CA ARG A 148 -12.06 13.84 4.68
C ARG A 148 -13.16 13.92 3.62
N GLY A 149 -13.51 12.78 3.02
CA GLY A 149 -14.67 12.69 2.12
C GLY A 149 -15.99 12.92 2.86
N LEU A 150 -16.14 12.29 4.04
CA LEU A 150 -17.34 12.39 4.86
C LEU A 150 -17.58 13.82 5.37
N LEU A 151 -16.52 14.51 5.80
CA LEU A 151 -16.59 15.91 6.24
C LEU A 151 -17.04 16.85 5.11
N ARG A 152 -16.62 16.60 3.87
CA ARG A 152 -17.02 17.41 2.69
C ARG A 152 -18.48 17.19 2.31
N VAL A 153 -18.99 15.97 2.45
CA VAL A 153 -20.39 15.65 2.18
C VAL A 153 -21.31 16.29 3.23
N THR A 154 -20.95 16.24 4.52
CA THR A 154 -21.74 16.86 5.59
C THR A 154 -21.72 18.38 5.52
N LEU A 155 -20.56 19.00 5.24
CA LEU A 155 -20.45 20.46 5.03
C LEU A 155 -21.23 20.92 3.79
N GLY A 156 -21.21 20.14 2.69
CA GLY A 156 -21.96 20.44 1.48
C GLY A 156 -23.47 20.40 1.66
N LEU A 157 -23.98 19.36 2.34
CA LEU A 157 -25.42 19.25 2.67
C LEU A 157 -25.89 20.37 3.61
N GLY A 158 -25.07 20.76 4.59
CA GLY A 158 -25.37 21.87 5.50
C GLY A 158 -25.49 23.23 4.79
N LEU A 159 -24.61 23.51 3.82
CA LEU A 159 -24.67 24.74 3.02
C LEU A 159 -25.91 24.80 2.12
N VAL A 160 -26.30 23.67 1.50
CA VAL A 160 -27.50 23.61 0.65
C VAL A 160 -28.76 23.79 1.49
N LEU A 161 -28.85 23.13 2.66
CA LEU A 161 -29.97 23.35 3.58
C LEU A 161 -30.02 24.79 4.09
N GLY A 162 -28.87 25.35 4.49
CA GLY A 162 -28.77 26.74 4.96
C GLY A 162 -29.20 27.75 3.90
N ALA A 163 -28.84 27.55 2.64
CA ALA A 163 -29.25 28.41 1.53
C ALA A 163 -30.75 28.31 1.24
N VAL A 164 -31.33 27.10 1.25
CA VAL A 164 -32.77 26.90 1.03
C VAL A 164 -33.60 27.46 2.18
N VAL A 165 -33.15 27.25 3.43
CA VAL A 165 -33.79 27.83 4.62
C VAL A 165 -33.63 29.35 4.65
N GLY A 166 -32.44 29.88 4.34
CA GLY A 166 -32.17 31.31 4.27
C GLY A 166 -32.99 32.04 3.21
N LEU A 167 -33.13 31.46 2.00
CA LEU A 167 -33.99 32.02 0.95
C LEU A 167 -35.47 32.03 1.36
N ASN A 168 -35.94 30.97 2.04
CA ASN A 168 -37.33 30.90 2.51
C ASN A 168 -37.58 31.86 3.69
N LEU A 169 -36.62 32.04 4.59
CA LEU A 169 -36.70 33.01 5.69
C LEU A 169 -36.70 34.45 5.19
N PHE A 170 -35.90 34.77 4.17
CA PHE A 170 -35.86 36.10 3.55
C PHE A 170 -37.17 36.44 2.82
N LYS A 171 -37.84 35.45 2.22
CA LYS A 171 -39.13 35.65 1.55
C LYS A 171 -40.33 35.77 2.50
N SER A 172 -40.27 35.20 3.71
CA SER A 172 -41.47 34.96 4.52
C SER A 172 -41.68 35.92 5.69
N GLY A 173 -40.81 36.91 5.93
CA GLY A 173 -41.12 38.03 6.84
C GLY A 173 -41.69 37.62 8.21
N GLY A 174 -40.92 36.85 8.98
CA GLY A 174 -41.21 36.51 10.38
C GLY A 174 -42.22 35.38 10.59
N ASN A 175 -41.87 34.47 11.52
CA ASN A 175 -42.72 33.43 12.13
C ASN A 175 -42.74 32.02 11.49
N LEU A 176 -41.65 31.58 10.85
CA LEU A 176 -41.50 30.19 10.40
C LEU A 176 -40.93 29.21 11.45
N TRP A 177 -40.43 29.71 12.59
CA TRP A 177 -39.83 28.85 13.62
C TRP A 177 -40.83 27.84 14.22
N GLU A 178 -42.12 28.19 14.32
CA GLU A 178 -43.18 27.27 14.75
C GLU A 178 -43.55 26.22 13.70
N GLN A 179 -43.34 26.51 12.40
CA GLN A 179 -43.67 25.56 11.32
C GLN A 179 -42.58 24.49 11.12
N PHE A 180 -41.35 24.77 11.55
CA PHE A 180 -40.22 23.85 11.39
C PHE A 180 -40.23 22.71 12.42
N GLN A 181 -40.70 22.97 13.66
CA GLN A 181 -40.81 21.94 14.71
C GLN A 181 -41.82 20.83 14.38
N GLY A 182 -42.75 21.04 13.44
CA GLY A 182 -43.79 20.07 13.07
C GLY A 182 -43.58 19.33 11.75
N SER A 183 -42.50 19.61 11.00
CA SER A 183 -42.37 19.06 9.65
C SER A 183 -41.65 17.69 9.65
N GLN A 184 -42.20 16.72 8.92
CA GLN A 184 -41.61 15.39 8.66
C GLN A 184 -40.23 15.42 7.96
N LEU A 185 -39.67 16.61 7.74
CA LEU A 185 -38.43 16.85 7.04
C LEU A 185 -37.21 16.52 7.92
N CYS A 186 -37.28 16.83 9.23
CA CYS A 186 -36.23 16.45 10.19
C CYS A 186 -36.14 14.92 10.32
N ASP A 187 -37.27 14.22 10.44
CA ASP A 187 -37.30 12.76 10.53
C ASP A 187 -36.79 12.10 9.25
N LYS A 188 -37.19 12.61 8.07
CA LYS A 188 -36.70 12.09 6.78
C LYS A 188 -35.20 12.32 6.60
N LEU A 189 -34.66 13.45 7.06
CA LEU A 189 -33.22 13.72 7.02
C LEU A 189 -32.45 12.81 8.00
N LEU A 190 -33.00 12.57 9.19
CA LEU A 190 -32.46 11.62 10.15
C LEU A 190 -32.46 10.20 9.59
N ASP A 191 -33.52 9.79 8.90
CA ASP A 191 -33.66 8.46 8.32
C ASP A 191 -32.67 8.23 7.16
N VAL A 192 -32.43 9.27 6.34
CA VAL A 192 -31.39 9.25 5.30
C VAL A 192 -29.99 9.12 5.91
N VAL A 193 -29.70 9.83 7.01
CA VAL A 193 -28.42 9.75 7.73
C VAL A 193 -28.24 8.38 8.38
N GLN A 194 -29.28 7.82 9.01
CA GLN A 194 -29.24 6.52 9.66
C GLN A 194 -29.09 5.38 8.64
N THR A 195 -29.81 5.45 7.52
CA THR A 195 -29.70 4.49 6.41
C THR A 195 -28.31 4.53 5.78
N GLY A 196 -27.73 5.73 5.61
CA GLY A 196 -26.35 5.90 5.16
C GLY A 196 -25.34 5.25 6.11
N ARG A 197 -25.52 5.43 7.43
CA ARG A 197 -24.68 4.82 8.47
C ARG A 197 -24.75 3.29 8.46
N ALA A 198 -25.95 2.71 8.30
CA ALA A 198 -26.14 1.27 8.27
C ALA A 198 -25.49 0.62 7.03
N LYS A 199 -25.63 1.24 5.84
CA LYS A 199 -24.96 0.77 4.61
C LYS A 199 -23.45 0.85 4.71
N MET A 200 -22.91 1.91 5.33
CA MET A 200 -21.46 2.03 5.59
C MET A 200 -20.94 0.98 6.57
N SER A 201 -21.66 0.72 7.66
CA SER A 201 -21.28 -0.31 8.64
C SER A 201 -21.20 -1.71 7.99
N LYS A 202 -22.10 -1.99 7.05
CA LYS A 202 -22.10 -3.27 6.32
C LYS A 202 -20.94 -3.40 5.33
N ALA A 203 -20.57 -2.30 4.66
CA ALA A 203 -19.44 -2.26 3.73
C ALA A 203 -18.07 -2.33 4.44
N LEU A 204 -17.97 -1.82 5.67
CA LEU A 204 -16.77 -1.89 6.48
C LEU A 204 -16.52 -3.29 7.08
N ASN A 205 -17.57 -4.06 7.36
CA ASN A 205 -17.47 -5.41 7.92
C ASN A 205 -17.34 -6.53 6.85
N SER A 206 -17.34 -6.18 5.56
CA SER A 206 -17.19 -7.13 4.44
C SER A 206 -15.82 -7.07 3.76
N ILE A 207 -14.84 -6.40 4.39
CA ILE A 207 -13.44 -6.28 3.96
C ILE A 207 -12.57 -6.91 5.04
#